data_AF-A0A9X3HNT3-F1
#
_entry.id   AF-A0A9X3HNT3-F1
#
_cell.length_a   1.000
_cell.length_b   1.000
_cell.length_c   1.000
_cell.angle_alpha   90.00
_cell.angle_beta   90.00
_cell.angle_gamma   90.00
#
_symmetry.space_group_name_H-M   'P 1'
#
loop_
_entity.id
_entity.type
_entity.pdbx_description
1 polymer ?
#
loop_
_entity_poly.entity_id
_entity_poly.type
_entity_poly.pdbx_seq_one_letter_code
_entity_poly.pdbx_strand_id
1 'polypeptide(L)'
;MMNQMMFILGVLLAIVVLSVITGFVLFQYYKEQQKLDQGKFNEKEGLLVEWLVERKHDADSLFQLVKNNDLGDLASKMKLLYPDFAKKLAVYLPNATAEELILSVLVRMNFTNKEIAEVLDMSLCFVESIKYRLRKKINLLPEEDMNLWMINL
;
A
#
# COMPACT_ATOMS: atom_id res chain seq x y z
N MET A 1 36.32 -34.65 -58.50
CA MET A 1 35.55 -35.14 -57.32
C MET A 1 36.06 -34.53 -56.01
N MET A 2 37.37 -34.50 -55.74
CA MET A 2 37.93 -33.98 -54.49
C MET A 2 37.69 -32.48 -54.24
N ASN A 3 37.83 -31.61 -55.24
CA ASN A 3 37.60 -30.16 -55.08
C ASN A 3 36.15 -29.79 -54.75
N GLN A 4 35.17 -30.54 -55.29
CA GLN A 4 33.74 -30.33 -55.01
C GLN A 4 33.40 -30.68 -53.55
N MET A 5 34.03 -31.73 -53.00
CA MET A 5 33.84 -32.15 -51.61
C MET A 5 34.43 -31.13 -50.62
N MET A 6 35.60 -30.56 -50.92
CA MET A 6 36.21 -29.51 -50.08
C MET A 6 35.36 -28.24 -50.01
N PHE A 7 34.70 -27.87 -51.12
CA PHE A 7 33.82 -26.69 -51.16
C PHE A 7 32.59 -26.86 -50.25
N ILE A 8 31.93 -28.03 -50.31
CA ILE A 8 30.74 -28.33 -49.48
C ILE A 8 31.09 -28.30 -47.99
N LEU A 9 32.25 -28.84 -47.60
CA LEU A 9 32.72 -28.83 -46.21
C LEU A 9 32.92 -27.40 -45.68
N GLY A 10 33.47 -26.52 -46.52
CA GLY A 10 33.67 -25.11 -46.18
C GLY A 10 32.36 -24.36 -45.95
N VAL A 11 31.35 -24.60 -46.79
CA VAL A 11 30.02 -23.99 -46.65
C VAL A 11 29.33 -24.44 -45.35
N LEU A 12 29.46 -25.72 -44.99
CA LEU A 12 28.84 -26.28 -43.79
C LEU A 12 29.44 -25.68 -42.51
N LEU A 13 30.76 -25.52 -42.47
CA LEU A 13 31.45 -24.82 -41.38
C LEU A 13 30.97 -23.37 -41.25
N ALA A 14 30.79 -22.66 -42.35
CA ALA A 14 30.31 -21.28 -42.34
C ALA A 14 28.89 -21.15 -41.73
N ILE A 15 27.98 -22.09 -42.03
CA ILE A 15 26.63 -22.11 -41.48
C ILE A 15 26.65 -22.34 -39.97
N VAL A 16 27.48 -23.28 -39.50
CA VAL A 16 27.64 -23.55 -38.07
C VAL A 16 28.14 -22.30 -37.35
N VAL A 17 29.14 -21.63 -37.90
CA VAL A 17 29.67 -20.38 -37.33
C VAL A 17 28.59 -19.29 -37.25
N LEU A 18 27.79 -19.11 -38.30
CA LEU A 18 26.69 -18.14 -38.30
C LEU A 18 25.64 -18.49 -37.24
N SER A 19 25.28 -19.77 -37.09
CA SER A 19 24.32 -20.20 -36.07
C SER A 19 24.80 -19.88 -34.65
N VAL A 20 26.09 -20.07 -34.39
CA VAL A 20 26.72 -19.76 -33.10
C VAL A 20 26.74 -18.26 -32.86
N ILE A 21 27.08 -17.46 -33.87
CA ILE A 21 27.05 -15.99 -33.78
C ILE A 21 25.63 -15.50 -33.50
N THR A 22 24.62 -16.00 -34.21
CA THR A 22 23.22 -15.62 -33.97
C THR A 22 22.74 -16.01 -32.57
N GLY A 23 23.11 -17.21 -32.10
CA GLY A 23 22.81 -17.65 -30.74
C GLY A 23 23.48 -16.79 -29.68
N PHE A 24 24.73 -16.38 -29.91
CA PHE A 24 25.48 -15.51 -29.01
C PHE A 24 24.89 -14.08 -28.95
N VAL A 25 24.47 -13.53 -30.09
CA VAL A 25 23.79 -12.23 -30.15
C VAL A 25 22.44 -12.28 -29.42
N LEU A 26 21.65 -13.33 -29.62
CA LEU A 26 20.40 -13.52 -28.89
C LEU A 26 20.65 -13.68 -27.39
N PHE A 27 21.67 -14.44 -26.98
CA PHE A 27 22.04 -14.59 -25.59
C PHE A 27 22.43 -13.26 -24.93
N GLN A 28 23.20 -12.42 -25.63
CA GLN A 28 23.52 -11.06 -25.18
C GLN A 28 22.26 -10.19 -25.09
N TYR A 29 21.39 -10.27 -26.10
CA TYR A 29 20.12 -9.54 -26.11
C TYR A 29 19.20 -9.96 -24.95
N TYR A 30 19.07 -11.25 -24.68
CA TYR A 30 18.30 -11.78 -23.55
C TYR A 30 18.90 -11.37 -22.20
N LYS A 31 20.24 -11.30 -22.10
CA LYS A 31 20.95 -10.88 -20.88
C LYS A 31 20.72 -9.40 -20.54
N GLU A 32 20.53 -8.55 -21.54
CA GLU A 32 20.25 -7.11 -21.37
C GLU A 32 18.83 -6.86 -20.81
N GLN A 33 17.83 -7.59 -21.33
CA GLN A 33 16.43 -7.46 -20.90
C GLN A 33 16.23 -7.86 -19.44
N GLN A 34 16.94 -8.89 -18.98
CA GLN A 34 16.85 -9.34 -17.59
C GLN A 34 17.29 -8.27 -16.58
N LYS A 35 18.28 -7.44 -16.94
CA LYS A 35 18.76 -6.35 -16.08
C LYS A 35 17.76 -5.18 -16.02
N LEU A 36 17.07 -4.90 -17.13
CA LEU A 36 16.04 -3.86 -17.21
C LEU A 36 14.83 -4.22 -16.36
N ASP A 37 14.42 -5.48 -16.37
CA ASP A 37 13.29 -5.97 -15.57
C ASP A 37 13.66 -6.07 -14.08
N GLN A 38 14.87 -6.51 -13.75
CA GLN A 38 15.38 -6.50 -12.36
C GLN A 38 15.52 -5.06 -11.81
N GLY A 39 15.98 -4.11 -12.62
CA GLY A 39 16.06 -2.69 -12.22
C GLY A 39 14.69 -2.11 -11.90
N LYS A 40 13.70 -2.35 -12.77
CA LYS A 40 12.30 -1.91 -12.54
C LYS A 40 11.65 -2.59 -11.34
N PHE A 41 12.00 -3.85 -11.07
CA PHE A 41 11.49 -4.58 -9.91
C PHE A 41 12.10 -4.02 -8.61
N ASN A 42 13.42 -3.86 -8.54
CA ASN A 42 14.12 -3.32 -7.37
C ASN A 42 13.75 -1.84 -7.10
N GLU A 43 13.53 -1.04 -8.14
CA GLU A 43 13.04 0.34 -8.01
C GLU A 43 11.64 0.36 -7.41
N LYS A 44 10.72 -0.49 -7.91
CA LYS A 44 9.39 -0.65 -7.33
C LYS A 44 9.45 -1.15 -5.89
N GLU A 45 10.35 -2.08 -5.57
CA GLU A 45 10.56 -2.58 -4.20
C GLU A 45 11.15 -1.51 -3.26
N GLY A 46 12.07 -0.67 -3.76
CA GLY A 46 12.60 0.46 -3.01
C GLY A 46 11.52 1.50 -2.71
N LEU A 47 10.74 1.87 -3.73
CA LEU A 47 9.57 2.73 -3.58
C LEU A 47 8.59 2.07 -2.59
N LEU A 48 8.32 0.75 -2.71
CA LEU A 48 7.47 -0.07 -1.82
C LEU A 48 7.80 0.15 -0.36
N VAL A 49 9.08 0.00 -0.04
CA VAL A 49 9.56 0.16 1.33
C VAL A 49 9.45 1.62 1.79
N GLU A 50 9.79 2.59 0.93
CA GLU A 50 9.73 4.02 1.26
C GLU A 50 8.31 4.46 1.63
N TRP A 51 7.29 4.16 0.83
CA TRP A 51 5.91 4.54 1.19
C TRP A 51 5.37 3.76 2.39
N LEU A 52 5.83 2.51 2.61
CA LEU A 52 5.40 1.73 3.78
C LEU A 52 5.94 2.35 5.06
N VAL A 53 7.19 2.83 5.02
CA VAL A 53 7.83 3.55 6.12
C VAL A 53 7.13 4.90 6.35
N GLU A 54 6.84 5.67 5.30
CA GLU A 54 6.14 6.96 5.41
C GLU A 54 4.72 6.79 5.96
N ARG A 55 3.94 5.84 5.42
CA ARG A 55 2.59 5.54 5.90
C ARG A 55 2.58 5.07 7.36
N LYS A 56 3.59 4.29 7.76
CA LYS A 56 3.76 3.87 9.16
C LYS A 56 4.10 5.04 10.06
N HIS A 57 5.03 5.91 9.65
CA HIS A 57 5.39 7.11 10.39
C HIS A 57 4.20 8.06 10.57
N ASP A 58 3.39 8.24 9.53
CA ASP A 58 2.18 9.05 9.57
C ASP A 58 1.14 8.47 10.52
N ALA A 59 0.93 7.15 10.49
CA ALA A 59 0.08 6.46 11.45
C ALA A 59 0.59 6.63 12.89
N ASP A 60 1.89 6.45 13.12
CA ASP A 60 2.50 6.62 14.44
C ASP A 60 2.31 8.06 14.95
N SER A 61 2.43 9.07 14.08
CA SER A 61 2.23 10.47 14.46
C SER A 61 0.79 10.74 14.92
N LEU A 62 -0.22 10.21 14.23
CA LEU A 62 -1.62 10.32 14.64
C LEU A 62 -1.88 9.55 15.92
N PHE A 63 -1.25 8.39 16.08
CA PHE A 63 -1.37 7.59 17.29
C PHE A 63 -0.88 8.33 18.54
N GLN A 64 0.26 9.04 18.44
CA GLN A 64 0.75 9.86 19.55
C GLN A 64 -0.21 11.00 19.91
N LEU A 65 -0.79 11.65 18.90
CA LEU A 65 -1.77 12.73 19.13
C LEU A 65 -3.05 12.22 19.81
N VAL A 66 -3.51 11.02 19.43
CA VAL A 66 -4.62 10.35 20.13
C VAL A 66 -4.24 10.05 21.57
N LYS A 67 -3.06 9.49 21.80
CA LYS A 67 -2.58 9.12 23.14
C LYS A 67 -2.44 10.31 24.08
N ASN A 68 -2.03 11.46 23.55
CA ASN A 68 -1.90 12.70 24.31
C ASN A 68 -3.24 13.46 24.47
N ASN A 69 -4.31 13.00 23.83
CA ASN A 69 -5.61 13.66 23.79
C ASN A 69 -5.56 15.08 23.19
N ASP A 70 -4.67 15.30 22.22
CA ASP A 70 -4.46 16.59 21.56
C ASP A 70 -5.38 16.77 20.35
N LEU A 71 -6.67 17.02 20.60
CA LEU A 71 -7.69 17.01 19.54
C LEU A 71 -7.49 18.06 18.44
N GLY A 72 -6.99 19.25 18.79
CA GLY A 72 -6.77 20.33 17.82
C GLY A 72 -5.70 19.97 16.78
N ASP A 73 -4.60 19.40 17.27
CA ASP A 73 -3.49 18.94 16.44
C ASP A 73 -3.85 17.66 15.69
N LEU A 74 -4.60 16.76 16.32
CA LEU A 74 -5.14 15.55 15.67
C LEU A 74 -5.97 15.92 14.43
N ALA A 75 -6.91 16.86 14.56
CA ALA A 75 -7.76 17.26 13.45
C ALA A 75 -6.97 17.92 12.31
N SER A 76 -5.97 18.73 12.65
CA SER A 76 -5.11 19.41 11.69
C SER A 76 -4.19 18.42 10.96
N LYS A 77 -3.56 17.51 11.71
CA LYS A 77 -2.69 16.46 11.17
C LYS A 77 -3.49 15.46 10.32
N MET A 78 -4.69 15.08 10.75
CA MET A 78 -5.59 14.24 9.97
C MET A 78 -5.96 14.89 8.63
N LYS A 79 -6.27 16.19 8.62
CA LYS A 79 -6.53 16.93 7.37
C LYS A 79 -5.33 16.99 6.44
N LEU A 80 -4.12 17.06 7.00
CA LEU A 80 -2.88 17.06 6.23
C LEU A 80 -2.58 15.69 5.61
N LEU A 81 -2.69 14.62 6.39
CA LEU A 81 -2.35 13.25 5.98
C LEU A 81 -3.45 12.58 5.16
N TYR A 82 -4.71 12.84 5.49
CA TYR A 82 -5.89 12.22 4.86
C TYR A 82 -6.95 13.28 4.52
N PRO A 83 -6.66 14.19 3.56
CA PRO A 83 -7.55 15.31 3.25
C PRO A 83 -8.93 14.87 2.76
N ASP A 84 -9.02 13.82 1.93
CA ASP A 84 -10.28 13.34 1.38
C ASP A 84 -11.13 12.63 2.44
N PHE A 85 -10.50 11.84 3.30
CA PHE A 85 -11.14 11.25 4.47
C PHE A 85 -11.70 12.34 5.38
N ALA A 86 -10.90 13.35 5.74
CA ALA A 86 -11.32 14.43 6.61
C ALA A 86 -12.51 15.21 6.05
N LYS A 87 -12.52 15.47 4.73
CA LYS A 87 -13.64 16.13 4.05
C LYS A 87 -14.91 15.28 4.09
N LYS A 88 -14.82 14.01 3.71
CA LYS A 88 -15.98 13.10 3.70
C LYS A 88 -16.50 12.85 5.11
N LEU A 89 -15.62 12.63 6.07
CA LEU A 89 -15.98 12.44 7.47
C LEU A 89 -16.76 13.65 8.02
N ALA A 90 -16.35 14.87 7.68
CA ALA A 90 -17.07 16.08 8.07
C ALA A 90 -18.48 16.18 7.45
N VAL A 91 -18.70 15.60 6.27
CA VAL A 91 -20.03 15.52 5.64
C VAL A 91 -20.92 14.52 6.37
N TYR A 92 -20.39 13.35 6.71
CA TYR A 92 -21.15 12.30 7.42
C TYR A 92 -21.36 12.61 8.91
N LEU A 93 -20.40 13.29 9.54
CA LEU A 93 -20.40 13.59 10.98
C LEU A 93 -20.22 15.11 11.20
N PRO A 94 -21.19 15.95 10.81
CA PRO A 94 -21.08 17.41 10.92
C PRO A 94 -20.97 17.90 12.38
N ASN A 95 -21.52 17.12 13.32
CA ASN A 95 -21.48 17.37 14.77
C ASN A 95 -20.79 16.20 15.49
N ALA A 96 -19.63 15.78 14.99
CA ALA A 96 -18.84 14.72 15.62
C ALA A 96 -18.39 15.14 17.03
N THR A 97 -18.53 14.25 18.02
CA THR A 97 -17.89 14.48 19.32
C THR A 97 -16.39 14.22 19.25
N ALA A 98 -15.68 14.68 20.28
CA ALA A 98 -14.26 14.40 20.49
C ALA A 98 -13.92 12.90 20.34
N GLU A 99 -14.68 12.06 21.03
CA GLU A 99 -14.49 10.62 21.07
C GLU A 99 -14.84 9.97 19.73
N GLU A 100 -15.86 10.50 19.03
CA GLU A 100 -16.24 10.02 17.70
C GLU A 100 -15.16 10.31 16.66
N LEU A 101 -14.51 11.48 16.73
CA LEU A 101 -13.37 11.81 15.87
C LEU A 101 -12.18 10.90 16.15
N ILE A 102 -11.80 10.75 17.42
CA ILE A 102 -10.70 9.86 17.83
C ILE A 102 -10.97 8.43 17.39
N LEU A 103 -12.17 7.91 17.65
CA LEU A 103 -12.57 6.58 17.24
C LEU A 103 -12.51 6.41 15.72
N SER A 104 -12.94 7.44 14.98
CA SER A 104 -12.90 7.42 13.51
C SER A 104 -11.49 7.28 12.96
N VAL A 105 -10.54 8.00 13.56
CA VAL A 105 -9.12 7.92 13.19
C VAL A 105 -8.55 6.53 13.53
N LEU A 106 -8.78 6.02 14.73
CA LEU A 106 -8.29 4.70 15.14
C LEU A 106 -8.88 3.56 14.29
N VAL A 107 -10.17 3.63 13.96
CA VAL A 107 -10.83 2.65 13.09
C VAL A 107 -10.26 2.70 11.67
N ARG A 108 -9.98 3.90 11.12
CA ARG A 108 -9.30 4.05 9.83
C ARG A 108 -7.88 3.48 9.84
N MET A 109 -7.18 3.61 10.96
CA MET A 109 -5.85 3.01 11.18
C MET A 109 -5.92 1.49 11.45
N ASN A 110 -7.11 0.90 11.32
CA ASN A 110 -7.41 -0.52 11.44
C ASN A 110 -7.21 -1.10 12.85
N PHE A 111 -7.40 -0.30 13.89
CA PHE A 111 -7.42 -0.81 15.26
C PHE A 111 -8.70 -1.63 15.53
N THR A 112 -8.54 -2.70 16.29
CA THR A 112 -9.64 -3.52 16.81
C THR A 112 -10.31 -2.84 18.01
N ASN A 113 -11.56 -3.21 18.32
CA ASN A 113 -12.26 -2.63 19.47
C ASN A 113 -11.51 -2.83 20.81
N LYS A 114 -10.75 -3.92 20.93
CA LYS A 114 -9.93 -4.21 22.12
C LYS A 114 -8.73 -3.27 22.21
N GLU A 115 -7.99 -3.09 21.11
CA GLU A 115 -6.86 -2.18 21.09
C GLU A 115 -7.31 -0.73 21.29
N ILE A 116 -8.46 -0.34 20.72
CA ILE A 116 -9.05 0.98 20.96
C ILE A 116 -9.39 1.18 22.44
N ALA A 117 -9.98 0.17 23.08
CA ALA A 117 -10.30 0.21 24.51
C ALA A 117 -9.03 0.40 25.36
N GLU A 118 -7.94 -0.31 25.02
CA GLU A 118 -6.64 -0.17 25.68
C GLU A 118 -6.01 1.21 25.45
N VAL A 119 -6.05 1.73 24.22
CA VAL A 119 -5.46 3.02 23.84
C VAL A 119 -6.16 4.19 24.52
N LEU A 120 -7.49 4.13 24.65
CA LEU A 120 -8.29 5.20 25.22
C LEU A 120 -8.53 5.04 26.72
N ASP A 121 -8.01 3.97 27.34
CA ASP A 121 -8.32 3.58 28.72
C ASP A 121 -9.83 3.54 29.01
N MET A 122 -10.56 2.90 28.08
CA MET A 122 -12.02 2.79 28.11
C MET A 122 -12.46 1.34 28.17
N SER A 123 -13.68 1.09 28.67
CA SER A 123 -14.25 -0.26 28.59
C SER A 123 -14.58 -0.66 27.15
N LEU A 124 -14.43 -1.94 26.82
CA LEU A 124 -14.80 -2.48 25.51
C LEU A 124 -16.26 -2.18 25.14
N CYS A 125 -17.18 -2.32 26.10
CA CYS A 125 -18.61 -2.02 25.92
C CYS A 125 -18.85 -0.55 25.56
N PHE A 126 -18.09 0.37 26.16
CA PHE A 126 -18.16 1.79 25.81
C PHE A 126 -17.71 2.02 24.37
N VAL A 127 -16.56 1.46 23.96
CA VAL A 127 -16.07 1.54 22.58
C VAL A 127 -17.11 0.99 21.59
N GLU A 128 -17.71 -0.15 21.89
CA GLU A 128 -18.78 -0.76 21.07
C GLU A 128 -20.01 0.15 20.97
N SER A 129 -20.40 0.81 22.05
CA SER A 129 -21.51 1.77 22.06
C SER A 129 -21.21 3.00 21.19
N ILE A 130 -20.01 3.58 21.25
CA ILE A 130 -19.62 4.66 20.34
C ILE A 130 -19.62 4.16 18.90
N LYS A 131 -19.04 2.97 18.64
CA LYS A 131 -18.97 2.37 17.30
C LYS A 131 -20.36 2.13 16.70
N TYR A 132 -21.30 1.67 17.52
CA TYR A 132 -22.70 1.53 17.13
C TYR A 132 -23.35 2.87 16.76
N ARG A 133 -23.13 3.91 17.56
CA ARG A 133 -23.63 5.27 17.27
C ARG A 133 -23.05 5.81 15.97
N LEU A 134 -21.74 5.67 15.76
CA LEU A 134 -21.08 6.06 14.51
C LEU A 134 -21.70 5.35 13.31
N ARG A 135 -21.80 4.02 13.37
CA ARG A 135 -22.43 3.18 12.34
C ARG A 135 -23.83 3.65 11.96
N LYS A 136 -24.64 4.07 12.95
CA LYS A 136 -25.96 4.66 12.69
C LYS A 136 -25.88 6.05 12.05
N LYS A 137 -24.97 6.92 12.49
CA LYS A 137 -24.81 8.27 11.90
C LYS A 137 -24.40 8.23 10.43
N ILE A 138 -23.51 7.29 10.06
CA ILE A 138 -23.03 7.12 8.68
C ILE A 138 -23.92 6.20 7.83
N ASN A 139 -25.03 5.69 8.38
CA ASN A 139 -25.95 4.74 7.73
C ASN A 139 -25.27 3.47 7.18
N LEU A 140 -24.30 2.91 7.91
CA LEU A 140 -23.57 1.71 7.49
C LEU A 140 -24.38 0.43 7.77
N LEU A 141 -24.51 -0.42 6.76
CA LEU A 141 -25.32 -1.65 6.80
C LEU A 141 -24.71 -2.72 7.71
N PRO A 142 -25.53 -3.55 8.42
CA PRO A 142 -25.08 -4.62 9.32
C PRO A 142 -23.90 -5.44 8.78
N GLU A 143 -23.96 -5.80 7.51
CA GLU A 143 -23.05 -6.68 6.80
C GLU A 143 -21.73 -6.01 6.42
N GLU A 144 -21.65 -4.68 6.44
CA GLU A 144 -20.47 -3.92 6.05
C GLU A 144 -19.46 -3.82 7.20
N ASP A 145 -18.20 -4.14 6.91
CA ASP A 145 -17.11 -3.95 7.87
C ASP A 145 -16.80 -2.46 8.03
N MET A 146 -16.90 -1.97 9.27
CA MET A 146 -16.71 -0.55 9.56
C MET A 146 -15.26 -0.11 9.39
N ASN A 147 -14.28 -0.95 9.71
CA ASN A 147 -12.87 -0.63 9.54
C ASN A 147 -12.56 -0.47 8.05
N LEU A 148 -13.01 -1.43 7.23
CA LEU A 148 -12.87 -1.39 5.77
C LEU A 148 -13.57 -0.17 5.17
N TRP A 149 -14.77 0.15 5.64
CA TRP A 149 -15.49 1.34 5.19
C TRP A 149 -14.70 2.62 5.50
N MET A 150 -14.15 2.75 6.71
CA MET A 150 -13.36 3.92 7.12
C MET A 150 -12.03 4.06 6.39
N ILE A 151 -11.42 2.95 5.95
CA ILE A 151 -10.22 2.93 5.12
C ILE A 151 -10.53 3.44 3.70
N ASN A 152 -11.69 3.03 3.16
CA ASN A 152 -12.12 3.39 1.80
C ASN A 152 -12.85 4.74 1.71
N LEU A 153 -13.18 5.33 2.86
CA LEU A 153 -13.69 6.70 2.96
C LEU A 153 -12.61 7.69 2.53
#